data_AF-D8TEV0-F1
#
_entry.id   AF-D8TEV0-F1
#
_cell.length_a   1.000
_cell.length_b   1.000
_cell.length_c   1.000
_cell.angle_alpha   90.00
_cell.angle_beta   90.00
_cell.angle_gamma   90.00
#
_symmetry.space_group_name_H-M   'P 1'
#
loop_
_entity.id
_entity.type
_entity.pdbx_description
1 polymer ?
#
loop_
_entity_poly.entity_id
_entity_poly.type
_entity_poly.pdbx_seq_one_letter_code
_entity_poly.pdbx_strand_id
1 'polypeptide(L)'
;FYTYNDFIAATKYYPTFGSTGSLDVQKRELAAYFANVKQETGTLQYIREINQNNVYCDTSRGIPCPAGTKAYYGRGPLQLTWNYNYDAAGKAFNMNLLQNPDQVAQNGVLSWRSSVWFWMQNSNCHTAITQNQGFGATIRAINGGQECGKGSETQPAQNRINYYKDFCSQLGVSPGGNLGC
;
A
#
# COMPACT_ATOMS: atom_id res chain seq x y z
N PHE A 1 -9.81 11.34 -9.26
CA PHE A 1 -8.88 10.26 -9.65
C PHE A 1 -9.21 8.96 -8.94
N TYR A 2 -9.09 8.89 -7.61
CA TYR A 2 -9.50 7.71 -6.86
C TYR A 2 -11.01 7.59 -6.77
N THR A 3 -11.60 6.62 -7.48
CA THR A 3 -13.04 6.34 -7.43
C THR A 3 -13.32 4.98 -6.80
N TYR A 4 -14.53 4.81 -6.26
CA TYR A 4 -15.00 3.52 -5.75
C TYR A 4 -15.07 2.46 -6.85
N ASN A 5 -15.56 2.82 -8.04
CA ASN A 5 -15.69 1.88 -9.17
C ASN A 5 -14.32 1.36 -9.63
N ASP A 6 -13.30 2.22 -9.67
CA ASP A 6 -11.94 1.81 -10.02
C ASP A 6 -11.34 0.89 -8.96
N PHE A 7 -11.61 1.15 -7.67
CA PHE A 7 -11.19 0.28 -6.58
C PHE A 7 -11.83 -1.12 -6.72
N ILE A 8 -13.15 -1.19 -6.91
CA ILE A 8 -13.86 -2.46 -7.10
C ILE A 8 -13.39 -3.18 -8.38
N ALA A 9 -13.06 -2.46 -9.45
CA ALA A 9 -12.49 -3.07 -10.64
C ALA A 9 -11.10 -3.67 -10.37
N ALA A 10 -10.27 -2.99 -9.57
CA ALA A 10 -8.94 -3.46 -9.21
C ALA A 10 -8.96 -4.70 -8.30
N THR A 11 -9.88 -4.77 -7.34
CA THR A 11 -9.95 -5.92 -6.41
C THR A 11 -10.32 -7.23 -7.11
N LYS A 12 -10.96 -7.18 -8.29
CA LYS A 12 -11.26 -8.39 -9.10
C LYS A 12 -10.01 -9.16 -9.53
N TYR A 13 -8.84 -8.51 -9.60
CA TYR A 13 -7.57 -9.19 -9.89
C TYR A 13 -7.03 -9.98 -8.69
N TYR A 14 -7.55 -9.74 -7.48
CA TYR A 14 -7.10 -10.33 -6.22
C TYR A 14 -8.31 -10.79 -5.39
N PRO A 15 -9.01 -11.87 -5.80
CA PRO A 15 -10.32 -12.21 -5.28
C PRO A 15 -10.36 -12.55 -3.79
N THR A 16 -9.22 -12.85 -3.17
CA THR A 16 -9.08 -13.13 -1.73
C THR A 16 -8.88 -11.87 -0.88
N PHE A 17 -8.64 -10.70 -1.49
CA PHE A 17 -8.51 -9.43 -0.78
C PHE A 17 -9.84 -9.02 -0.15
N GLY A 18 -9.86 -8.85 1.17
CA GLY A 18 -11.07 -8.47 1.91
C GLY A 18 -12.14 -9.55 1.93
N SER A 19 -11.81 -10.80 1.58
CA SER A 19 -12.75 -11.93 1.52
C SER A 19 -12.22 -13.21 2.19
N THR A 20 -11.04 -13.16 2.81
CA THR A 20 -10.45 -14.28 3.56
C THR A 20 -10.88 -14.25 5.03
N GLY A 21 -11.25 -15.41 5.58
CA GLY A 21 -11.58 -15.57 7.00
C GLY A 21 -13.00 -15.13 7.36
N SER A 22 -13.25 -14.89 8.65
CA SER A 22 -14.56 -14.43 9.15
C SER A 22 -14.87 -13.01 8.69
N LEU A 23 -16.14 -12.60 8.75
CA LEU A 23 -16.56 -11.24 8.42
C LEU A 23 -15.77 -10.17 9.20
N ASP A 24 -15.45 -10.45 10.46
CA ASP A 24 -14.61 -9.57 11.28
C ASP A 24 -13.18 -9.45 10.75
N VAL A 25 -12.58 -10.53 10.27
CA VAL A 25 -11.24 -10.50 9.64
C VAL A 25 -11.30 -9.72 8.34
N GLN A 26 -12.33 -9.93 7.51
CA GLN A 26 -12.54 -9.21 6.26
C GLN A 26 -12.68 -7.69 6.49
N LYS A 27 -13.50 -7.29 7.48
CA LYS A 27 -13.66 -5.88 7.87
C LYS A 27 -12.35 -5.28 8.39
N ARG A 28 -11.61 -6.02 9.24
CA ARG A 28 -10.30 -5.57 9.73
C ARG A 28 -9.30 -5.41 8.60
N GLU A 29 -9.29 -6.30 7.60
CA GLU A 29 -8.40 -6.17 6.45
C GLU A 29 -8.70 -4.91 5.65
N LEU A 30 -9.97 -4.64 5.35
CA LEU A 30 -10.38 -3.43 4.64
C LEU A 30 -10.04 -2.16 5.45
N ALA A 31 -10.32 -2.15 6.76
CA ALA A 31 -9.93 -1.05 7.64
C ALA A 31 -8.41 -0.83 7.65
N ALA A 32 -7.62 -1.90 7.74
CA ALA A 32 -6.17 -1.84 7.77
C ALA A 32 -5.59 -1.31 6.44
N TYR A 33 -6.13 -1.79 5.32
CA TYR A 33 -5.76 -1.31 4.00
C TYR A 33 -6.04 0.19 3.85
N PHE A 34 -7.27 0.62 4.15
CA PHE A 34 -7.64 2.04 4.00
C PHE A 34 -6.94 2.96 5.00
N ALA A 35 -6.61 2.48 6.21
CA ALA A 35 -5.83 3.25 7.18
C ALA A 35 -4.43 3.58 6.65
N ASN A 36 -3.77 2.60 6.04
CA ASN A 36 -2.49 2.80 5.39
C ASN A 36 -2.63 3.71 4.16
N VAL A 37 -3.61 3.48 3.30
CA VAL A 37 -3.87 4.34 2.13
C VAL A 37 -4.07 5.80 2.55
N LYS A 38 -4.85 6.04 3.62
CA LYS A 38 -5.09 7.39 4.14
C LYS A 38 -3.79 8.07 4.59
N GLN A 39 -2.91 7.34 5.27
CA GLN A 39 -1.59 7.84 5.66
C GLN A 39 -0.71 8.16 4.45
N GLU A 40 -0.64 7.27 3.45
CA GLU A 40 0.24 7.43 2.29
C GLU A 40 -0.18 8.58 1.36
N THR A 41 -1.48 8.88 1.29
CA THR A 41 -2.03 9.79 0.27
C THR A 41 -2.59 11.09 0.83
N GLY A 42 -2.52 11.31 2.15
CA GLY A 42 -3.19 12.44 2.79
C GLY A 42 -4.70 12.40 2.57
N THR A 43 -5.35 11.27 2.85
CA THR A 43 -6.79 11.05 2.60
C THR A 43 -7.15 11.13 1.12
N LEU A 44 -6.44 10.37 0.28
CA LEU A 44 -6.65 10.29 -1.17
C LEU A 44 -6.48 11.62 -1.92
N GLN A 45 -5.82 12.61 -1.30
CA GLN A 45 -5.54 13.90 -1.91
C GLN A 45 -4.41 13.80 -2.94
N TYR A 46 -3.36 13.03 -2.64
CA TYR A 46 -2.15 12.97 -3.45
C TYR A 46 -2.11 11.69 -4.30
N ILE A 47 -1.92 11.88 -5.61
CA ILE A 47 -1.72 10.79 -6.57
C ILE A 47 -0.24 10.45 -6.70
N ARG A 48 0.61 11.47 -6.72
CA ARG A 48 2.07 11.38 -6.79
C ARG A 48 2.66 11.90 -5.49
N GLU A 49 3.82 11.39 -5.12
CA GLU A 49 4.64 11.96 -4.06
C GLU A 49 4.87 13.45 -4.31
N ILE A 50 4.85 14.24 -3.24
CA ILE A 50 5.04 15.69 -3.31
C ILE A 50 6.47 16.00 -3.75
N ASN A 51 7.47 15.36 -3.15
CA ASN A 51 8.87 15.56 -3.49
C ASN A 51 9.36 14.53 -4.54
N GLN A 52 9.32 14.93 -5.81
CA GLN A 52 9.73 14.04 -6.92
C GLN A 52 11.24 14.10 -7.21
N ASN A 53 12.03 14.77 -6.39
CA ASN A 53 13.47 14.95 -6.62
C ASN A 53 14.34 13.81 -6.06
N ASN A 54 13.76 12.97 -5.21
CA ASN A 54 14.45 11.82 -4.60
C ASN A 54 14.86 10.79 -5.65
N VAL A 55 16.02 10.17 -5.44
CA VAL A 55 16.55 9.12 -6.33
C VAL A 55 16.02 7.76 -5.85
N TYR A 56 14.93 7.31 -6.45
CA TYR A 56 14.34 5.99 -6.20
C TYR A 56 14.79 4.96 -7.25
N CYS A 57 16.09 4.92 -7.48
CA CYS A 57 16.73 4.06 -8.47
C CYS A 57 17.85 3.27 -7.80
N ASP A 58 17.60 1.98 -7.56
CA ASP A 58 18.59 1.05 -7.03
C ASP A 58 18.99 0.06 -8.13
N THR A 59 20.11 0.32 -8.81
CA THR A 59 20.65 -0.56 -9.85
C THR A 59 21.47 -1.72 -9.27
N SER A 60 21.77 -1.73 -7.96
CA SER A 60 22.53 -2.82 -7.33
C SER A 60 21.81 -4.17 -7.40
N ARG A 61 20.48 -4.15 -7.64
CA ARG A 61 19.62 -5.31 -7.84
C ARG A 61 19.58 -5.81 -9.29
N GLY A 62 20.41 -5.26 -10.18
CA GLY A 62 20.42 -5.59 -11.61
C GLY A 62 19.21 -5.08 -12.39
N ILE A 63 18.36 -4.24 -11.79
CA ILE A 63 17.18 -3.66 -12.43
C ILE A 63 17.53 -2.24 -12.91
N PRO A 64 17.47 -1.96 -14.22
CA PRO A 64 17.84 -0.65 -14.75
C PRO A 64 16.80 0.42 -14.41
N CYS A 65 17.12 1.67 -14.71
CA CYS A 65 16.23 2.82 -14.52
C CYS A 65 15.95 3.52 -15.85
N PRO A 66 15.29 2.86 -16.82
CA PRO A 66 15.13 3.38 -18.18
C PRO A 66 14.24 4.63 -18.28
N ALA A 67 13.34 4.85 -17.32
CA ALA A 67 12.56 6.08 -17.21
C ALA A 67 13.35 7.27 -16.62
N GLY A 68 14.60 7.06 -16.20
CA GLY A 68 15.43 8.02 -15.47
C GLY A 68 15.52 7.72 -13.97
N THR A 69 16.60 8.16 -13.33
CA THR A 69 16.92 7.82 -11.93
C THR A 69 15.97 8.43 -10.90
N LYS A 70 15.23 9.48 -11.27
CA LYS A 70 14.23 10.16 -10.44
C LYS A 70 12.79 9.83 -10.82
N ALA A 71 12.56 8.82 -11.67
CA ALA A 71 11.22 8.54 -12.21
C ALA A 71 10.34 7.66 -11.30
N TYR A 72 10.89 6.98 -10.30
CA TYR A 72 10.21 5.95 -9.51
C TYR A 72 9.79 6.43 -8.11
N TYR A 73 9.46 7.71 -7.99
CA TYR A 73 8.79 8.26 -6.80
C TYR A 73 7.40 7.64 -6.58
N GLY A 74 6.85 7.89 -5.39
CA GLY A 74 5.56 7.33 -4.96
C GLY A 74 4.41 7.67 -5.90
N ARG A 75 3.63 6.65 -6.31
CA ARG A 75 2.36 6.84 -7.03
C ARG A 75 1.26 5.94 -6.49
N GLY A 76 0.04 6.45 -6.51
CA GLY A 76 -1.16 5.70 -6.18
C GLY A 76 -1.40 5.49 -4.68
N PRO A 77 -2.36 4.62 -4.32
CA PRO A 77 -2.94 4.56 -2.97
C PRO A 77 -1.98 4.12 -1.87
N LEU A 78 -0.98 3.30 -2.19
CA LEU A 78 0.10 2.90 -1.27
C LEU A 78 1.47 3.42 -1.74
N GLN A 79 1.48 4.50 -2.54
CA GLN A 79 2.70 5.17 -3.01
C GLN A 79 3.77 4.19 -3.53
N LEU A 80 3.47 3.43 -4.59
CA LEU A 80 4.42 2.52 -5.23
C LEU A 80 5.70 3.28 -5.58
N THR A 81 6.82 2.85 -4.99
CA THR A 81 8.11 3.57 -5.01
C THR A 81 9.24 2.59 -5.30
N TRP A 82 10.33 3.06 -5.93
CA TRP A 82 11.52 2.32 -6.37
C TRP A 82 11.39 1.53 -7.68
N ASN A 83 12.42 1.63 -8.52
CA ASN A 83 12.54 0.91 -9.80
C ASN A 83 12.20 -0.59 -9.69
N TYR A 84 12.69 -1.27 -8.65
CA TYR A 84 12.44 -2.70 -8.48
C TYR A 84 10.97 -3.04 -8.20
N ASN A 85 10.22 -2.17 -7.52
CA ASN A 85 8.80 -2.37 -7.28
C ASN A 85 7.98 -2.10 -8.55
N TYR A 86 8.36 -1.10 -9.34
CA TYR A 86 7.74 -0.86 -10.65
C TYR A 86 8.02 -2.00 -11.65
N ASP A 87 9.22 -2.57 -11.64
CA ASP A 87 9.56 -3.76 -12.43
C ASP A 87 8.70 -4.97 -12.01
N ALA A 88 8.64 -5.27 -10.70
CA ALA A 88 7.85 -6.38 -10.18
C ALA A 88 6.34 -6.22 -10.46
N ALA A 89 5.78 -5.02 -10.25
CA ALA A 89 4.39 -4.72 -10.58
C ALA A 89 4.14 -4.85 -12.10
N GLY A 90 5.06 -4.34 -12.91
CA GLY A 90 4.98 -4.43 -14.37
C GLY A 90 4.92 -5.88 -14.85
N LYS A 91 5.78 -6.75 -14.32
CA LYS A 91 5.76 -8.19 -14.60
C LYS A 91 4.43 -8.82 -14.17
N ALA A 92 3.93 -8.52 -12.97
CA ALA A 92 2.66 -9.05 -12.47
C ALA A 92 1.45 -8.61 -13.32
N PHE A 93 1.52 -7.45 -13.97
CA PHE A 93 0.41 -6.89 -14.75
C PHE A 93 0.55 -7.12 -16.25
N ASN A 94 1.67 -7.69 -16.70
CA ASN A 94 2.09 -7.74 -18.10
C ASN A 94 2.11 -6.34 -18.74
N MET A 95 2.73 -5.37 -18.05
CA MET A 95 2.84 -3.97 -18.46
C MET A 95 4.27 -3.46 -18.24
N ASN A 96 4.76 -2.59 -19.12
CA ASN A 96 6.09 -2.00 -18.97
C ASN A 96 6.06 -0.77 -18.03
N LEU A 97 5.80 -1.01 -16.75
CA LEU A 97 5.79 0.03 -15.71
C LEU A 97 7.19 0.53 -15.36
N LEU A 98 8.24 -0.26 -15.64
CA LEU A 98 9.62 0.19 -15.46
C LEU A 98 9.99 1.30 -16.47
N GLN A 99 9.59 1.17 -17.73
CA GLN A 99 9.79 2.20 -18.75
C GLN A 99 8.85 3.40 -18.57
N ASN A 100 7.60 3.14 -18.17
CA ASN A 100 6.54 4.15 -18.11
C ASN A 100 5.82 4.11 -16.75
N PRO A 101 6.49 4.51 -15.65
CA PRO A 101 5.95 4.41 -14.30
C PRO A 101 4.75 5.33 -14.05
N ASP A 102 4.63 6.42 -14.82
CA ASP A 102 3.57 7.40 -14.62
C ASP A 102 2.16 6.89 -14.98
N GLN A 103 2.06 5.75 -15.66
CA GLN A 103 0.78 5.06 -15.91
C GLN A 103 -0.01 4.81 -14.61
N VAL A 104 0.68 4.52 -13.50
CA VAL A 104 0.08 4.30 -12.17
C VAL A 104 -0.65 5.54 -11.65
N ALA A 105 -0.26 6.74 -12.11
CA ALA A 105 -0.88 8.02 -11.74
C ALA A 105 -1.82 8.58 -12.81
N GLN A 106 -2.05 7.85 -13.91
CA GLN A 106 -2.90 8.28 -15.03
C GLN A 106 -4.16 7.41 -15.19
N ASN A 107 -4.15 6.18 -14.66
CA ASN A 107 -5.29 5.26 -14.72
C ASN A 107 -5.72 4.82 -13.32
N GLY A 108 -6.97 5.13 -12.93
CA GLY A 108 -7.50 4.86 -11.59
C GLY A 108 -7.52 3.36 -11.24
N VAL A 109 -7.93 2.50 -12.17
CA VAL A 109 -7.94 1.03 -11.99
C VAL A 109 -6.52 0.51 -11.79
N LEU A 110 -5.57 0.94 -12.61
CA LEU A 110 -4.16 0.53 -12.47
C LEU A 110 -3.55 1.03 -11.15
N SER A 111 -3.91 2.25 -10.73
CA SER A 111 -3.48 2.82 -9.46
C SER A 111 -3.92 1.95 -8.29
N TRP A 112 -5.20 1.62 -8.21
CA TRP A 112 -5.72 0.71 -7.19
C TRP A 112 -5.16 -0.71 -7.33
N ARG A 113 -4.97 -1.20 -8.56
CA ARG A 113 -4.39 -2.53 -8.80
C ARG A 113 -2.98 -2.61 -8.23
N SER A 114 -2.17 -1.56 -8.37
CA SER A 114 -0.80 -1.53 -7.81
C SER A 114 -0.77 -1.61 -6.28
N SER A 115 -1.69 -0.94 -5.58
CA SER A 115 -1.72 -0.98 -4.13
C SER A 115 -2.30 -2.29 -3.59
N VAL A 116 -3.34 -2.84 -4.24
CA VAL A 116 -3.86 -4.17 -3.87
C VAL A 116 -2.84 -5.26 -4.19
N TRP A 117 -2.13 -5.18 -5.31
CA TRP A 117 -1.01 -6.07 -5.61
C TRP A 117 0.07 -6.03 -4.53
N PHE A 118 0.47 -4.82 -4.11
CA PHE A 118 1.46 -4.68 -3.06
C PHE A 118 1.00 -5.35 -1.78
N TRP A 119 -0.24 -5.06 -1.36
CA TRP A 119 -0.86 -5.63 -0.16
C TRP A 119 -0.93 -7.17 -0.18
N MET A 120 -1.23 -7.74 -1.35
CA MET A 120 -1.52 -9.17 -1.52
C MET A 120 -0.29 -10.02 -1.86
N GLN A 121 0.67 -9.48 -2.61
CA GLN A 121 1.74 -10.27 -3.24
C GLN A 121 3.15 -9.72 -3.05
N ASN A 122 3.30 -8.41 -2.83
CA ASN A 122 4.63 -7.77 -2.69
C ASN A 122 4.88 -7.25 -1.27
N SER A 123 4.15 -7.78 -0.29
CA SER A 123 4.29 -7.51 1.14
C SER A 123 3.63 -8.63 1.94
N ASN A 124 3.74 -8.57 3.27
CA ASN A 124 3.05 -9.48 4.19
C ASN A 124 1.75 -8.87 4.75
N CYS A 125 1.18 -7.82 4.15
CA CYS A 125 0.03 -7.13 4.72
C CYS A 125 -1.23 -8.01 4.80
N HIS A 126 -1.56 -8.72 3.72
CA HIS A 126 -2.71 -9.65 3.70
C HIS A 126 -2.58 -10.73 4.77
N THR A 127 -1.42 -11.38 4.84
CA THR A 127 -1.17 -12.47 5.80
C THR A 127 -1.12 -11.96 7.23
N ALA A 128 -0.58 -10.76 7.46
CA ALA A 128 -0.55 -10.12 8.78
C ALA A 128 -1.95 -9.97 9.40
N ILE A 129 -2.94 -9.53 8.62
CA ILE A 129 -4.31 -9.39 9.13
C ILE A 129 -5.03 -10.74 9.18
N THR A 130 -4.95 -11.53 8.11
CA THR A 130 -5.71 -12.79 8.00
C THR A 130 -5.22 -13.89 8.93
N GLN A 131 -3.96 -13.83 9.36
CA GLN A 131 -3.36 -14.75 10.34
C GLN A 131 -3.21 -14.12 11.73
N ASN A 132 -3.93 -13.02 11.99
CA ASN A 132 -4.02 -12.40 13.32
C ASN A 132 -2.68 -11.96 13.92
N GLN A 133 -1.71 -11.55 13.07
CA GLN A 133 -0.46 -10.94 13.53
C GLN A 133 -0.69 -9.50 14.05
N GLY A 134 -1.75 -8.85 13.54
CA GLY A 134 -2.22 -7.52 13.98
C GLY A 134 -1.90 -6.40 13.00
N PHE A 135 -2.48 -5.23 13.26
CA PHE A 135 -2.35 -4.07 12.37
C PHE A 135 -0.91 -3.55 12.26
N GLY A 136 -0.14 -3.60 13.35
CA GLY A 136 1.25 -3.14 13.39
C GLY A 136 2.18 -3.91 12.45
N ALA A 137 1.87 -5.18 12.17
CA ALA A 137 2.61 -5.97 11.18
C ALA A 137 2.41 -5.43 9.75
N THR A 138 1.27 -4.80 9.44
CA THR A 138 1.05 -4.12 8.16
C THR A 138 1.88 -2.84 8.05
N ILE A 139 1.98 -2.06 9.14
CA ILE A 139 2.83 -0.86 9.21
C ILE A 139 4.29 -1.26 8.96
N ARG A 140 4.74 -2.33 9.63
CA ARG A 140 6.09 -2.88 9.45
C ARG A 140 6.37 -3.31 8.01
N ALA A 141 5.41 -3.96 7.36
CA ALA A 141 5.54 -4.40 5.97
C ALA A 141 5.57 -3.24 4.97
N ILE A 142 4.89 -2.12 5.26
CA ILE A 142 4.82 -0.95 4.38
C ILE A 142 6.03 -0.03 4.57
N ASN A 143 6.36 0.33 5.81
CA ASN A 143 7.40 1.33 6.08
C ASN A 143 8.18 1.06 7.38
N GLY A 144 8.39 -0.21 7.73
CA GLY A 144 8.96 -0.59 9.03
C GLY A 144 10.35 -0.02 9.33
N GLY A 145 11.20 0.18 8.31
CA GLY A 145 12.54 0.77 8.52
C GLY A 145 12.50 2.21 9.05
N GLN A 146 11.46 2.96 8.68
CA GLN A 146 11.27 4.36 9.09
C GLN A 146 10.40 4.46 10.34
N GLU A 147 9.33 3.66 10.42
CA GLU A 147 8.26 3.88 11.38
C GLU A 147 8.31 2.99 12.62
N CYS A 148 8.94 1.82 12.52
CA CYS A 148 8.88 0.77 13.55
C CYS A 148 10.22 0.61 14.30
N GLY A 149 10.17 -0.01 15.48
CA GLY A 149 11.37 -0.35 16.26
C GLY A 149 12.14 0.86 16.80
N LYS A 150 11.45 1.98 17.07
CA LYS A 150 12.04 3.22 17.60
C LYS A 150 11.88 3.38 19.12
N GLY A 151 11.43 2.33 19.82
CA GLY A 151 11.13 2.32 21.26
C GLY A 151 9.76 2.90 21.61
N SER A 152 9.20 3.76 20.76
CA SER A 152 7.82 4.24 20.80
C SER A 152 7.28 4.40 19.37
N GLU A 153 5.96 4.54 19.26
CA GLU A 153 5.32 4.79 17.97
C GLU A 153 5.75 6.12 17.40
N THR A 154 6.31 6.08 16.19
CA THR A 154 6.54 7.30 15.42
C THR A 154 5.22 7.97 15.09
N GLN A 155 5.23 9.29 14.85
CA GLN A 155 4.01 10.02 14.52
C GLN A 155 3.25 9.41 13.31
N PRO A 156 3.91 8.99 12.21
CA PRO A 156 3.21 8.31 11.12
C PRO A 156 2.58 6.97 11.53
N ALA A 157 3.27 6.14 12.31
CA ALA A 157 2.71 4.88 12.83
C ALA A 157 1.48 5.15 13.71
N GLN A 158 1.57 6.14 14.60
CA GLN A 158 0.45 6.54 15.45
C GLN A 158 -0.76 7.03 14.63
N ASN A 159 -0.53 7.79 13.55
CA ASN A 159 -1.60 8.22 12.64
C ASN A 159 -2.30 7.02 11.99
N ARG A 160 -1.53 6.04 11.48
CA ARG A 160 -2.08 4.80 10.91
C ARG A 160 -2.96 4.07 11.92
N ILE A 161 -2.50 3.94 13.17
CA ILE A 161 -3.26 3.29 14.25
C ILE A 161 -4.59 4.03 14.50
N ASN A 162 -4.55 5.36 14.53
CA ASN A 162 -5.74 6.17 14.75
C ASN A 162 -6.74 6.02 13.60
N TYR A 163 -6.28 6.04 12.34
CA TYR A 163 -7.14 5.80 11.17
C TYR A 163 -7.72 4.39 11.15
N TYR A 164 -6.93 3.39 11.54
CA TYR A 164 -7.40 2.01 11.63
C TYR A 164 -8.50 1.84 12.66
N LYS A 165 -8.35 2.44 13.85
CA LYS A 165 -9.39 2.43 14.89
C LYS A 165 -10.67 3.12 14.41
N ASP A 166 -10.55 4.26 13.74
CA ASP A 166 -11.67 5.00 13.16
C ASP A 166 -12.43 4.15 12.11
N PHE A 167 -11.71 3.55 11.16
CA PHE A 167 -12.33 2.68 10.15
C PHE A 167 -12.91 1.39 10.73
N CYS A 168 -12.28 0.80 11.75
CA CYS A 168 -12.86 -0.34 12.47
C CYS A 168 -14.19 0.04 13.14
N SER A 169 -14.25 1.22 13.78
CA SER A 169 -15.48 1.75 14.37
C SER A 169 -16.58 1.92 13.33
N GLN A 170 -16.27 2.53 12.17
CA GLN A 170 -17.23 2.72 11.08
C GLN A 170 -17.74 1.38 10.49
N LEU A 171 -16.90 0.34 10.46
CA LEU A 171 -17.27 -0.99 10.01
C LEU A 171 -17.93 -1.86 11.10
N GLY A 172 -18.01 -1.36 12.35
CA GLY A 172 -18.56 -2.09 13.48
C GLY A 172 -17.77 -3.35 13.80
N VAL A 173 -16.43 -3.25 13.87
CA VAL A 173 -15.54 -4.37 14.21
C VAL A 173 -14.51 -3.94 15.27
N SER A 174 -14.15 -4.86 16.18
CA SER A 174 -13.04 -4.61 17.11
C SER A 174 -11.70 -4.55 16.34
N PRO A 175 -10.83 -3.56 16.63
CA PRO A 175 -9.50 -3.45 16.00
C PRO A 175 -8.58 -4.65 16.26
N GLY A 176 -8.83 -5.43 17.32
CA GLY A 176 -7.95 -6.50 17.77
C GLY A 176 -6.72 -5.98 18.53
N GLY A 177 -5.76 -6.87 18.76
CA GLY A 177 -4.48 -6.56 19.43
C GLY A 177 -3.37 -6.19 18.45
N ASN A 178 -2.16 -5.97 18.98
CA ASN A 178 -0.93 -5.74 18.20
C ASN A 178 -1.07 -4.61 17.15
N LEU A 179 -1.54 -3.45 17.60
CA LEU A 179 -1.79 -2.31 16.71
C LEU A 179 -0.51 -1.57 16.31
N GLY A 180 0.52 -1.60 17.18
CA GLY A 180 1.77 -0.88 17.06
C GLY A 180 2.95 -1.70 16.53
N CYS A 181 4.09 -1.04 16.30
CA CYS A 181 5.30 -1.63 15.77
C CYS A 181 6.59 -0.92 16.24
#